data_AF-A0A3B1DNN3-F1
#
_entry.id   AF-A0A3B1DNN3-F1
#
_cell.length_a   1.000
_cell.length_b   1.000
_cell.length_c   1.000
_cell.angle_alpha   90.00
_cell.angle_beta   90.00
_cell.angle_gamma   90.00
#
_symmetry.space_group_name_H-M   'P 1'
#
loop_
_entity.id
_entity.type
_entity.pdbx_description
1 polymer ?
#
loop_
_entity_poly.entity_id
_entity_poly.type
_entity_poly.pdbx_seq_one_letter_code
_entity_poly.pdbx_strand_id
1 'polypeptide(L)'
;TGHSSGGWSSLWLMITYPDTFGGTWSTAPDSVDFHDFQKVNLYRAGENLYVDAKNNRRPIARKNNKVKLWYKDFDQMEQVLGHGGQLHSFEASFSPRGKDGKPVRVWDCKTGIIDTQAAKNWNKYDIKNILTSNWKKLAPQLNGKIHLYMGEVDTFYLDGATRNLKRAMENISADVTIELFPGKDHSSLMDQKMRNRIRKEMTAAFLKHHPEWN
;
A
#
# COMPACT_ATOMS: atom_id res chain seq x y z
N THR A 1 11.42 9.56 -1.55
CA THR A 1 10.94 8.90 -0.32
C THR A 1 9.45 9.18 -0.17
N GLY A 2 8.76 8.47 0.72
CA GLY A 2 7.35 8.74 1.01
C GLY A 2 6.86 7.94 2.21
N HIS A 3 5.80 8.41 2.87
CA HIS A 3 5.16 7.74 4.00
C HIS A 3 3.65 7.59 3.73
N SER A 4 3.03 6.48 4.15
CA SER A 4 1.57 6.28 3.99
C SER A 4 1.15 6.35 2.50
N SER A 5 0.13 7.12 2.14
CA SER A 5 -0.24 7.37 0.73
C SER A 5 0.93 7.91 -0.10
N GLY A 6 1.80 8.73 0.49
CA GLY A 6 3.05 9.18 -0.14
C GLY A 6 4.04 8.05 -0.34
N GLY A 7 4.05 7.04 0.55
CA GLY A 7 4.87 5.84 0.42
C GLY A 7 4.41 4.93 -0.72
N TRP A 8 3.10 4.79 -0.91
CA TRP A 8 2.55 4.13 -2.09
C TRP A 8 2.92 4.91 -3.35
N SER A 9 2.74 6.23 -3.33
CA SER A 9 3.02 7.11 -4.48
C SER A 9 4.49 7.09 -4.89
N SER A 10 5.43 7.14 -3.93
CA SER A 10 6.87 7.08 -4.25
C SER A 10 7.28 5.71 -4.80
N LEU A 11 6.67 4.63 -4.33
CA LEU A 11 6.90 3.30 -4.89
C LEU A 11 6.32 3.18 -6.30
N TRP A 12 5.11 3.69 -6.52
CA TRP A 12 4.46 3.74 -7.82
C TRP A 12 5.31 4.48 -8.86
N LEU A 13 5.81 5.67 -8.52
CA LEU A 13 6.68 6.46 -9.40
C LEU A 13 7.98 5.71 -9.75
N MET A 14 8.60 5.05 -8.77
CA MET A 14 9.80 4.24 -9.01
C MET A 14 9.54 3.11 -10.01
N ILE A 15 8.41 2.42 -9.89
CA ILE A 15 8.05 1.27 -10.75
C ILE A 15 7.66 1.74 -12.16
N THR A 16 6.95 2.86 -12.27
CA THR A 16 6.42 3.36 -13.54
C THR A 16 7.40 4.22 -14.34
N TYR A 17 8.37 4.86 -13.66
CA TYR A 17 9.39 5.70 -14.28
C TYR A 17 10.80 5.33 -13.80
N PRO A 18 11.25 4.07 -14.04
CA PRO A 18 12.48 3.55 -13.43
C PRO A 18 13.76 4.19 -13.98
N ASP A 19 13.68 4.84 -15.14
CA ASP A 19 14.78 5.59 -15.76
C ASP A 19 14.89 7.03 -15.22
N THR A 20 13.84 7.54 -14.55
CA THR A 20 13.83 8.89 -13.98
C THR A 20 14.36 8.91 -12.55
N PHE A 21 14.08 7.87 -11.76
CA PHE A 21 14.43 7.83 -10.34
C PHE A 21 15.60 6.88 -10.05
N GLY A 22 16.51 7.33 -9.17
CA GLY A 22 17.68 6.54 -8.74
C GLY A 22 17.36 5.51 -7.64
N GLY A 23 16.21 5.62 -6.99
CA GLY A 23 15.78 4.73 -5.91
C GLY A 23 14.56 5.27 -5.16
N THR A 24 13.89 4.40 -4.41
CA THR A 24 12.79 4.75 -3.51
C THR A 24 13.01 4.17 -2.12
N TRP A 25 12.57 4.95 -1.11
CA TRP A 25 12.51 4.55 0.29
C TRP A 25 11.11 4.89 0.78
N SER A 26 10.21 3.93 0.62
CA SER A 26 8.79 4.02 0.99
C SER A 26 8.58 3.47 2.38
N THR A 27 7.87 4.19 3.24
CA THR A 27 7.60 3.76 4.62
C THR A 27 6.11 3.66 4.90
N ALA A 28 5.69 2.55 5.50
CA ALA A 28 4.31 2.21 5.76
C ALA A 28 3.34 2.57 4.61
N PRO A 29 3.63 2.16 3.35
CA PRO A 29 2.80 2.56 2.21
C PRO A 29 1.34 2.10 2.38
N ASP A 30 0.40 2.86 1.80
CA ASP A 30 -0.95 2.35 1.53
C ASP A 30 -0.89 1.03 0.75
N SER A 31 -2.00 0.29 0.72
CA SER A 31 -1.97 -1.13 0.34
C SER A 31 -1.31 -1.36 -1.02
N VAL A 32 -0.20 -2.10 -0.98
CA VAL A 32 0.61 -2.50 -2.15
C VAL A 32 0.06 -3.76 -2.82
N ASP A 33 -0.97 -4.38 -2.25
CA ASP A 33 -1.60 -5.62 -2.72
C ASP A 33 -3.10 -5.59 -2.36
N PHE A 34 -3.97 -5.51 -3.36
CA PHE A 34 -5.42 -5.42 -3.14
C PHE A 34 -6.08 -6.77 -2.82
N HIS A 35 -5.31 -7.87 -2.81
CA HIS A 35 -5.72 -9.10 -2.15
C HIS A 35 -5.74 -8.94 -0.61
N ASP A 36 -5.10 -7.90 -0.08
CA ASP A 36 -5.14 -7.46 1.30
C ASP A 36 -5.27 -5.93 1.37
N PHE A 37 -6.43 -5.42 0.96
CA PHE A 37 -6.80 -4.03 1.19
C PHE A 37 -7.22 -3.89 2.65
N GLN A 38 -6.23 -3.70 3.54
CA GLN A 38 -6.44 -3.52 4.98
C GLN A 38 -7.35 -4.64 5.55
N LYS A 39 -6.91 -5.89 5.36
CA LYS A 39 -7.58 -7.16 5.72
C LYS A 39 -8.71 -7.63 4.81
N VAL A 40 -9.00 -6.94 3.71
CA VAL A 40 -10.10 -7.28 2.80
C VAL A 40 -9.55 -7.68 1.44
N ASN A 41 -9.95 -8.84 0.91
CA ASN A 41 -9.55 -9.25 -0.43
C ASN A 41 -10.55 -8.72 -1.45
N LEU A 42 -10.22 -7.62 -2.12
CA LEU A 42 -11.13 -6.95 -3.06
C LEU A 42 -11.45 -7.81 -4.30
N TYR A 43 -10.66 -8.85 -4.55
CA TYR A 43 -10.84 -9.75 -5.70
C TYR A 43 -11.64 -11.02 -5.37
N ARG A 44 -11.98 -11.25 -4.09
CA ARG A 44 -12.69 -12.46 -3.66
C ARG A 44 -14.20 -12.28 -3.79
N ALA A 45 -14.84 -13.19 -4.53
CA ALA A 45 -16.30 -13.23 -4.63
C ALA A 45 -16.94 -13.45 -3.24
N GLY A 46 -18.02 -12.71 -2.96
CA GLY A 46 -18.71 -12.77 -1.67
C GLY A 46 -17.97 -12.08 -0.52
N GLU A 47 -16.88 -11.34 -0.79
CA GLU A 47 -16.20 -10.54 0.22
C GLU A 47 -17.08 -9.37 0.69
N ASN A 48 -16.89 -8.97 1.95
CA ASN A 48 -17.56 -7.82 2.54
C ASN A 48 -16.54 -6.94 3.29
N LEU A 49 -16.66 -5.61 3.12
CA LEU A 49 -15.81 -4.60 3.75
C LEU A 49 -16.10 -4.46 5.25
N TYR A 50 -17.35 -4.65 5.68
CA TYR A 50 -17.80 -4.39 7.05
C TYR A 50 -17.70 -5.61 7.96
N VAL A 51 -17.88 -6.81 7.43
CA VAL A 51 -17.86 -8.06 8.21
C VAL A 51 -16.99 -9.14 7.55
N ASP A 52 -16.40 -10.01 8.36
CA ASP A 52 -15.69 -11.19 7.89
C ASP A 52 -16.65 -12.37 7.59
N ALA A 53 -16.11 -13.49 7.12
CA ALA A 53 -16.89 -14.69 6.81
C ALA A 53 -17.62 -15.31 8.02
N LYS A 54 -17.24 -14.93 9.25
CA LYS A 54 -17.90 -15.33 10.50
C LYS A 54 -18.88 -14.25 11.01
N ASN A 55 -19.17 -13.25 10.18
CA ASN A 55 -20.01 -12.10 10.49
C ASN A 55 -19.46 -11.21 11.63
N ASN A 56 -18.16 -11.27 11.93
CA ASN A 56 -17.53 -10.35 12.87
C ASN A 56 -17.23 -9.03 12.17
N ARG A 57 -17.34 -7.92 12.88
CA ARG A 57 -16.99 -6.59 12.37
C ARG A 57 -15.52 -6.56 11.93
N ARG A 58 -15.23 -5.87 10.83
CA ARG A 58 -13.87 -5.65 10.33
C ARG A 58 -13.30 -4.33 10.87
N PRO A 59 -12.08 -4.34 11.45
CA PRO A 59 -11.42 -3.13 11.90
C PRO A 59 -10.70 -2.44 10.73
N ILE A 60 -10.68 -1.10 10.74
CA ILE A 60 -9.89 -0.29 9.79
C ILE A 60 -8.67 0.34 10.47
N ALA A 61 -8.70 0.52 11.79
CA ALA A 61 -7.55 1.02 12.54
C ALA A 61 -7.42 0.42 13.95
N ARG A 62 -6.17 0.28 14.40
CA ARG A 62 -5.77 -0.12 15.75
C ARG A 62 -4.76 0.85 16.36
N LYS A 63 -4.70 0.88 17.68
CA LYS A 63 -3.63 1.52 18.45
C LYS A 63 -3.27 0.63 19.64
N ASN A 64 -1.98 0.40 19.87
CA ASN A 64 -1.49 -0.51 20.92
C ASN A 64 -2.19 -1.89 20.86
N ASN A 65 -2.29 -2.46 19.65
CA ASN A 65 -2.98 -3.73 19.37
C ASN A 65 -4.48 -3.79 19.74
N LYS A 66 -5.11 -2.66 20.08
CA LYS A 66 -6.54 -2.58 20.32
C LYS A 66 -7.23 -1.90 19.14
N VAL A 67 -8.32 -2.49 18.66
CA VAL A 67 -9.16 -1.88 17.61
C VAL A 67 -9.66 -0.53 18.10
N LYS A 68 -9.59 0.48 17.23
CA LYS A 68 -10.07 1.84 17.50
C LYS A 68 -11.17 2.28 16.54
N LEU A 69 -11.07 1.86 15.29
CA LEU A 69 -12.04 2.19 14.26
C LEU A 69 -12.50 0.92 13.54
N TRP A 70 -13.78 0.90 13.17
CA TRP A 70 -14.42 -0.17 12.43
C TRP A 70 -14.85 0.34 11.06
N TYR A 71 -14.76 -0.50 10.03
CA TYR A 71 -15.04 -0.09 8.65
C TYR A 71 -16.42 0.52 8.47
N LYS A 72 -17.47 -0.15 8.97
CA LYS A 72 -18.85 0.33 8.79
C LYS A 72 -19.06 1.74 9.33
N ASP A 73 -18.61 1.98 10.56
CA ASP A 73 -18.78 3.28 11.21
C ASP A 73 -18.01 4.38 10.47
N PHE A 74 -16.79 4.04 10.02
CA PHE A 74 -15.91 4.95 9.31
C PHE A 74 -16.41 5.29 7.91
N ASP A 75 -16.86 4.30 7.13
CA ASP A 75 -17.43 4.52 5.80
C ASP A 75 -18.73 5.32 5.88
N GLN A 76 -19.63 4.99 6.83
CA GLN A 76 -20.87 5.75 7.05
C GLN A 76 -20.60 7.21 7.43
N MET A 77 -19.57 7.47 8.24
CA MET A 77 -19.13 8.82 8.54
C MET A 77 -18.66 9.55 7.26
N GLU A 78 -17.83 8.91 6.42
CA GLU A 78 -17.38 9.51 5.16
C GLU A 78 -18.53 9.80 4.18
N GLN A 79 -19.57 8.95 4.15
CA GLN A 79 -20.77 9.21 3.33
C GLN A 79 -21.47 10.52 3.74
N VAL A 80 -21.49 10.85 5.04
CA VAL A 80 -22.10 12.08 5.55
C VAL A 80 -21.20 13.30 5.33
N LEU A 81 -19.88 13.14 5.51
CA LEU A 81 -18.91 14.22 5.29
C LEU A 81 -18.76 14.60 3.80
N GLY A 82 -19.00 13.64 2.90
CA GLY A 82 -19.00 13.88 1.47
C GLY A 82 -17.61 13.77 0.83
N HIS A 83 -17.10 14.87 0.28
CA HIS A 83 -15.86 14.86 -0.50
C HIS A 83 -14.61 14.69 0.37
N GLY A 84 -13.65 13.90 -0.13
CA GLY A 84 -12.44 13.54 0.60
C GLY A 84 -12.68 12.34 1.52
N GLY A 85 -11.75 12.13 2.47
CA GLY A 85 -11.73 10.93 3.32
C GLY A 85 -10.76 9.87 2.80
N GLN A 86 -10.39 8.93 3.67
CA GLN A 86 -9.49 7.83 3.38
C GLN A 86 -10.11 6.87 2.37
N LEU A 87 -11.31 6.34 2.62
CA LEU A 87 -11.90 5.29 1.77
C LEU A 87 -12.31 5.85 0.42
N HIS A 88 -12.95 7.02 0.42
CA HIS A 88 -13.27 7.73 -0.81
C HIS A 88 -12.04 8.09 -1.65
N SER A 89 -10.89 8.40 -1.02
CA SER A 89 -9.66 8.70 -1.77
C SER A 89 -9.14 7.50 -2.55
N PHE A 90 -9.31 6.28 -2.05
CA PHE A 90 -8.91 5.07 -2.77
C PHE A 90 -9.75 4.85 -4.02
N GLU A 91 -11.09 4.97 -3.91
CA GLU A 91 -11.96 4.91 -5.08
C GLU A 91 -11.64 6.06 -6.06
N ALA A 92 -11.41 7.28 -5.57
CA ALA A 92 -11.03 8.39 -6.43
C ALA A 92 -9.68 8.17 -7.15
N SER A 93 -8.75 7.45 -6.54
CA SER A 93 -7.42 7.19 -7.09
C SER A 93 -7.39 6.03 -8.08
N PHE A 94 -8.18 4.97 -7.80
CA PHE A 94 -8.04 3.69 -8.50
C PHE A 94 -9.27 3.29 -9.32
N SER A 95 -10.44 3.84 -9.03
CA SER A 95 -11.64 3.55 -9.82
C SER A 95 -11.70 4.43 -11.08
N PRO A 96 -12.28 3.91 -12.17
CA PRO A 96 -12.62 4.74 -13.31
C PRO A 96 -13.71 5.75 -12.92
N ARG A 97 -13.83 6.81 -13.72
CA ARG A 97 -14.91 7.79 -13.61
C ARG A 97 -16.22 7.18 -14.13
N GLY A 98 -17.25 7.16 -13.30
CA GLY A 98 -18.60 6.73 -13.63
C GLY A 98 -19.37 7.75 -14.46
N LYS A 99 -20.56 7.35 -14.93
CA LYS A 99 -21.43 8.19 -15.77
C LYS A 99 -21.92 9.45 -15.06
N ASP A 100 -22.03 9.40 -13.74
CA ASP A 100 -22.40 10.52 -12.87
C ASP A 100 -21.21 11.45 -12.53
N GLY A 101 -20.04 11.16 -13.11
CA GLY A 101 -18.80 11.89 -12.88
C GLY A 101 -18.08 11.56 -11.58
N LYS A 102 -18.60 10.63 -10.77
CA LYS A 102 -17.97 10.16 -9.53
C LYS A 102 -17.14 8.90 -9.77
N PRO A 103 -16.23 8.52 -8.87
CA PRO A 103 -15.54 7.25 -8.96
C PRO A 103 -16.53 6.08 -8.88
N VAL A 104 -16.34 5.05 -9.71
CA VAL A 104 -17.11 3.80 -9.60
C VAL A 104 -16.84 3.17 -8.23
N ARG A 105 -17.90 2.86 -7.49
CA ARG A 105 -17.79 2.31 -6.14
C ARG A 105 -17.35 0.85 -6.18
N VAL A 106 -16.42 0.46 -5.30
CA VAL A 106 -15.93 -0.92 -5.14
C VAL A 106 -16.70 -1.68 -4.06
N TRP A 107 -17.39 -0.98 -3.18
CA TRP A 107 -18.29 -1.57 -2.21
C TRP A 107 -19.61 -0.82 -2.14
N ASP A 108 -20.65 -1.54 -1.75
CA ASP A 108 -21.93 -0.93 -1.42
C ASP A 108 -21.86 -0.26 -0.03
N CYS A 109 -22.17 1.04 0.04
CA CYS A 109 -22.04 1.84 1.27
C CYS A 109 -23.08 1.55 2.36
N LYS A 110 -24.06 0.68 2.10
CA LYS A 110 -25.08 0.27 3.08
C LYS A 110 -24.76 -1.11 3.65
N THR A 111 -24.30 -2.01 2.81
CA THR A 111 -24.14 -3.44 3.09
C THR A 111 -22.68 -3.87 3.22
N GLY A 112 -21.75 -3.11 2.66
CA GLY A 112 -20.32 -3.43 2.60
C GLY A 112 -19.97 -4.50 1.58
N ILE A 113 -20.91 -4.98 0.77
CA ILE A 113 -20.65 -6.03 -0.24
C ILE A 113 -19.66 -5.48 -1.27
N ILE A 114 -18.59 -6.25 -1.54
CA ILE A 114 -17.58 -5.90 -2.54
C ILE A 114 -18.12 -6.21 -3.95
N ASP A 115 -18.07 -5.23 -4.83
CA ASP A 115 -18.23 -5.41 -6.28
C ASP A 115 -16.87 -5.78 -6.89
N THR A 116 -16.66 -7.08 -7.10
CA THR A 116 -15.42 -7.59 -7.70
C THR A 116 -15.20 -7.13 -9.14
N GLN A 117 -16.24 -6.77 -9.90
CA GLN A 117 -16.08 -6.24 -11.26
C GLN A 117 -15.58 -4.80 -11.22
N ALA A 118 -16.08 -4.00 -10.29
CA ALA A 118 -15.53 -2.67 -10.01
C ALA A 118 -14.07 -2.79 -9.54
N ALA A 119 -13.80 -3.67 -8.56
CA ALA A 119 -12.47 -3.90 -8.01
C ALA A 119 -11.42 -4.32 -9.05
N LYS A 120 -11.80 -5.08 -10.09
CA LYS A 120 -10.87 -5.46 -11.18
C LYS A 120 -10.17 -4.27 -11.82
N ASN A 121 -10.82 -3.10 -11.87
CA ASN A 121 -10.20 -1.88 -12.41
C ASN A 121 -8.98 -1.42 -11.59
N TRP A 122 -8.90 -1.80 -10.31
CA TRP A 122 -7.79 -1.46 -9.43
C TRP A 122 -6.55 -2.35 -9.68
N ASN A 123 -6.69 -3.49 -10.37
CA ASN A 123 -5.57 -4.41 -10.62
C ASN A 123 -4.39 -3.76 -11.34
N LYS A 124 -4.66 -2.80 -12.23
CA LYS A 124 -3.60 -2.03 -12.91
C LYS A 124 -2.81 -1.11 -11.98
N TYR A 125 -3.21 -0.97 -10.72
CA TYR A 125 -2.52 -0.22 -9.66
C TYR A 125 -2.02 -1.15 -8.53
N ASP A 126 -2.26 -2.47 -8.61
CA ASP A 126 -1.77 -3.43 -7.63
C ASP A 126 -0.26 -3.64 -7.82
N ILE A 127 0.54 -3.02 -6.95
CA ILE A 127 2.00 -3.02 -7.03
C ILE A 127 2.57 -4.44 -6.98
N LYS A 128 2.03 -5.32 -6.13
CA LYS A 128 2.46 -6.72 -6.07
C LYS A 128 2.20 -7.43 -7.40
N ASN A 129 1.00 -7.31 -7.96
CA ASN A 129 0.69 -7.98 -9.23
C ASN A 129 1.56 -7.44 -10.38
N ILE A 130 1.78 -6.13 -10.44
CA ILE A 130 2.64 -5.50 -11.46
C ILE A 130 4.07 -6.02 -11.36
N LEU A 131 4.66 -5.97 -10.18
CA LEU A 131 6.04 -6.42 -9.97
C LEU A 131 6.19 -7.90 -10.31
N THR A 132 5.35 -8.76 -9.73
CA THR A 132 5.46 -10.21 -9.91
C THR A 132 5.22 -10.66 -11.34
N SER A 133 4.26 -10.05 -12.05
CA SER A 133 3.95 -10.42 -13.43
C SER A 133 4.98 -9.93 -14.44
N ASN A 134 5.70 -8.85 -14.11
CA ASN A 134 6.58 -8.15 -15.07
C ASN A 134 8.06 -8.14 -14.63
N TRP A 135 8.43 -8.81 -13.54
CA TRP A 135 9.75 -8.67 -12.93
C TRP A 135 10.89 -8.92 -13.91
N LYS A 136 10.81 -9.94 -14.77
CA LYS A 136 11.86 -10.22 -15.77
C LYS A 136 12.18 -9.01 -16.66
N LYS A 137 11.17 -8.20 -17.00
CA LYS A 137 11.33 -6.99 -17.80
C LYS A 137 11.80 -5.80 -16.95
N LEU A 138 11.31 -5.69 -15.72
CA LEU A 138 11.57 -4.56 -14.84
C LEU A 138 12.90 -4.65 -14.08
N ALA A 139 13.39 -5.86 -13.80
CA ALA A 139 14.57 -6.13 -12.99
C ALA A 139 15.82 -5.37 -13.45
N PRO A 140 16.16 -5.30 -14.76
CA PRO A 140 17.32 -4.53 -15.21
C PRO A 140 17.30 -3.06 -14.80
N GLN A 141 16.11 -2.47 -14.62
CA GLN A 141 15.94 -1.06 -14.27
C GLN A 141 15.66 -0.84 -12.78
N LEU A 142 15.20 -1.87 -12.05
CA LEU A 142 14.74 -1.78 -10.66
C LEU A 142 15.63 -2.46 -9.61
N ASN A 143 16.54 -3.36 -10.02
CA ASN A 143 17.41 -4.07 -9.09
C ASN A 143 18.15 -3.10 -8.16
N GLY A 144 18.01 -3.31 -6.85
CA GLY A 144 18.63 -2.51 -5.80
C GLY A 144 18.03 -1.11 -5.61
N LYS A 145 16.96 -0.74 -6.34
CA LYS A 145 16.35 0.60 -6.25
C LYS A 145 15.13 0.67 -5.34
N ILE A 146 14.51 -0.46 -4.99
CA ILE A 146 13.30 -0.48 -4.16
C ILE A 146 13.66 -0.77 -2.72
N HIS A 147 13.39 0.20 -1.83
CA HIS A 147 13.42 0.03 -0.38
C HIS A 147 12.03 0.33 0.21
N LEU A 148 11.47 -0.64 0.92
CA LEU A 148 10.16 -0.55 1.58
C LEU A 148 10.29 -0.98 3.04
N TYR A 149 9.90 -0.09 3.95
CA TYR A 149 9.93 -0.32 5.39
C TYR A 149 8.52 -0.27 5.96
N MET A 150 8.16 -1.24 6.81
CA MET A 150 6.81 -1.36 7.37
C MET A 150 6.85 -1.74 8.86
N GLY A 151 5.90 -1.26 9.66
CA GLY A 151 5.73 -1.72 11.03
C GLY A 151 4.99 -3.06 11.08
N GLU A 152 5.41 -3.98 11.95
CA GLU A 152 4.70 -5.27 12.10
C GLU A 152 3.29 -5.14 12.69
N VAL A 153 3.02 -4.03 13.38
CA VAL A 153 1.74 -3.73 14.01
C VAL A 153 1.15 -2.43 13.46
N ASP A 154 1.24 -2.23 12.14
CA ASP A 154 0.74 -1.03 11.46
C ASP A 154 -0.67 -0.62 11.91
N THR A 155 -0.85 0.68 12.13
CA THR A 155 -2.08 1.28 12.67
C THR A 155 -3.29 0.99 11.79
N PHE A 156 -3.12 0.94 10.47
CA PHE A 156 -4.19 0.80 9.49
C PHE A 156 -4.26 -0.59 8.87
N TYR A 157 -3.55 -1.57 9.44
CA TYR A 157 -3.46 -2.95 8.93
C TYR A 157 -2.86 -3.06 7.52
N LEU A 158 -1.95 -2.15 7.16
CA LEU A 158 -1.26 -2.16 5.87
C LEU A 158 -0.09 -3.19 5.83
N ASP A 159 0.27 -3.73 6.99
CA ASP A 159 1.34 -4.71 7.12
C ASP A 159 1.04 -6.03 6.39
N GLY A 160 -0.23 -6.44 6.30
CA GLY A 160 -0.65 -7.65 5.58
C GLY A 160 -0.27 -7.62 4.08
N ALA A 161 -0.67 -6.55 3.38
CA ALA A 161 -0.28 -6.30 1.99
C ALA A 161 1.24 -6.27 1.79
N THR A 162 1.96 -5.63 2.72
CA THR A 162 3.43 -5.57 2.65
C THR A 162 4.06 -6.95 2.83
N ARG A 163 3.55 -7.78 3.75
CA ARG A 163 4.01 -9.17 3.91
C ARG A 163 3.74 -9.99 2.65
N ASN A 164 2.61 -9.79 1.98
CA ASN A 164 2.31 -10.46 0.72
C ASN A 164 3.31 -10.06 -0.37
N LEU A 165 3.58 -8.76 -0.52
CA LEU A 165 4.59 -8.27 -1.46
C LEU A 165 5.97 -8.84 -1.15
N LYS A 166 6.41 -8.80 0.13
CA LYS A 166 7.71 -9.34 0.55
C LYS A 166 7.88 -10.80 0.10
N ARG A 167 6.93 -11.67 0.46
CA ARG A 167 6.98 -13.09 0.09
C ARG A 167 7.01 -13.28 -1.43
N ALA A 168 6.23 -12.51 -2.17
CA ALA A 168 6.16 -12.63 -3.61
C ALA A 168 7.49 -12.24 -4.29
N MET A 169 8.15 -11.20 -3.79
CA MET A 169 9.45 -10.75 -4.29
C MET A 169 10.59 -11.71 -3.92
N GLU A 170 10.56 -12.29 -2.71
CA GLU A 170 11.50 -13.33 -2.28
C GLU A 170 11.39 -14.60 -3.15
N ASN A 171 10.16 -15.04 -3.46
CA ASN A 171 9.89 -16.23 -4.27
C ASN A 171 10.48 -16.12 -5.69
N ILE A 172 10.63 -14.91 -6.22
CA ILE A 172 11.23 -14.67 -7.54
C ILE A 172 12.68 -14.17 -7.44
N SER A 173 13.26 -14.19 -6.24
CA SER A 173 14.62 -13.71 -5.95
C SER A 173 14.87 -12.29 -6.48
N ALA A 174 13.89 -11.40 -6.33
CA ALA A 174 14.01 -10.02 -6.73
C ALA A 174 15.00 -9.25 -5.85
N ASP A 175 15.86 -8.45 -6.48
CA ASP A 175 16.79 -7.55 -5.78
C ASP A 175 16.05 -6.29 -5.30
N VAL A 176 15.33 -6.44 -4.20
CA VAL A 176 14.59 -5.37 -3.51
C VAL A 176 14.77 -5.50 -1.99
N THR A 177 14.71 -4.38 -1.27
CA THR A 177 14.73 -4.36 0.21
C THR A 177 13.32 -4.17 0.73
N ILE A 178 12.74 -5.20 1.38
CA ILE A 178 11.43 -5.10 2.03
C ILE A 178 11.55 -5.64 3.45
N GLU A 179 11.44 -4.76 4.45
CA GLU A 179 11.66 -5.09 5.86
C GLU A 179 10.47 -4.69 6.73
N LEU A 180 10.12 -5.57 7.67
CA LEU A 180 9.12 -5.31 8.69
C LEU A 180 9.78 -5.16 10.07
N PHE A 181 9.38 -4.14 10.82
CA PHE A 181 9.99 -3.74 12.08
C PHE A 181 9.10 -4.14 13.27
N PRO A 182 9.57 -5.05 14.14
CA PRO A 182 8.80 -5.50 15.30
C PRO A 182 8.39 -4.37 16.22
N GLY A 183 7.14 -4.42 16.70
CA GLY A 183 6.58 -3.45 17.64
C GLY A 183 6.36 -2.03 17.07
N LYS A 184 6.74 -1.77 15.82
CA LYS A 184 6.46 -0.49 15.14
C LYS A 184 5.07 -0.50 14.54
N ASP A 185 4.39 0.62 14.68
CA ASP A 185 3.13 0.96 14.03
C ASP A 185 3.33 2.04 12.94
N HIS A 186 2.23 2.56 12.39
CA HIS A 186 2.28 3.51 11.27
C HIS A 186 3.09 4.76 11.63
N SER A 187 2.89 5.31 12.83
CA SER A 187 3.53 6.56 13.26
C SER A 187 4.91 6.36 13.87
N SER A 188 5.14 5.25 14.59
CA SER A 188 6.38 5.00 15.33
C SER A 188 7.52 4.44 14.47
N LEU A 189 7.22 3.97 13.25
CA LEU A 189 8.21 3.51 12.28
C LEU A 189 9.19 4.63 11.89
N MET A 190 8.69 5.84 11.65
CA MET A 190 9.47 6.99 11.15
C MET A 190 10.22 7.77 12.24
N ASP A 191 10.94 7.04 13.09
CA ASP A 191 11.79 7.61 14.15
C ASP A 191 13.14 8.15 13.61
N GLN A 192 13.96 8.72 14.49
CA GLN A 192 15.25 9.28 14.12
C GLN A 192 16.21 8.23 13.53
N LYS A 193 16.16 6.98 14.01
CA LYS A 193 17.02 5.90 13.49
C LYS A 193 16.64 5.57 12.06
N MET A 194 15.34 5.43 11.79
CA MET A 194 14.84 5.18 10.43
C MET A 194 15.19 6.32 9.47
N ARG A 195 15.01 7.58 9.88
CA ARG A 195 15.39 8.76 9.07
C ARG A 195 16.89 8.78 8.75
N ASN A 196 17.73 8.49 9.75
CA ASN A 196 19.18 8.43 9.55
C ASN A 196 19.58 7.28 8.63
N ARG A 197 18.92 6.11 8.74
CA ARG A 197 19.13 4.97 7.85
C ARG A 197 18.82 5.34 6.41
N ILE A 198 17.61 5.86 6.15
CA ILE A 198 17.20 6.29 4.80
C ILE A 198 18.19 7.30 4.22
N ARG A 199 18.61 8.31 5.00
CA ARG A 199 19.60 9.29 4.54
C ARG A 199 20.91 8.62 4.13
N LYS A 200 21.45 7.71 4.95
CA LYS A 200 22.69 6.99 4.65
C LYS A 200 22.58 6.13 3.39
N GLU A 201 21.49 5.39 3.24
CA GLU A 201 21.23 4.56 2.06
C GLU A 201 21.09 5.39 0.80
N MET A 202 20.36 6.51 0.86
CA MET A 202 20.23 7.45 -0.24
C MET A 202 21.59 8.04 -0.64
N THR A 203 22.41 8.46 0.33
CA THR A 203 23.76 8.96 0.07
C THR A 203 24.64 7.89 -0.56
N ALA A 204 24.60 6.65 -0.07
CA ALA A 204 25.36 5.55 -0.65
C ALA A 204 24.92 5.23 -2.09
N ALA A 205 23.61 5.23 -2.34
CA ALA A 205 23.06 5.03 -3.69
C ALA A 205 23.49 6.14 -4.65
N PHE A 206 23.50 7.40 -4.19
CA PHE A 206 23.99 8.53 -4.97
C PHE A 206 25.49 8.40 -5.28
N LEU A 207 26.33 8.19 -4.27
CA LEU A 207 27.78 8.10 -4.42
C LEU A 207 28.23 6.92 -5.29
N LYS A 208 27.45 5.82 -5.36
CA LYS A 208 27.71 4.71 -6.29
C LYS A 208 27.73 5.15 -7.75
N HIS A 209 26.93 6.15 -8.11
CA HIS A 209 26.83 6.70 -9.46
C HIS A 209 27.59 8.02 -9.64
N HIS A 210 28.00 8.64 -8.53
CA HIS A 210 28.71 9.92 -8.47
C HIS A 210 29.94 9.83 -7.53
N PRO A 211 30.91 8.95 -7.85
CA PRO A 211 32.06 8.69 -6.97
C PRO A 211 32.96 9.91 -6.75
N GLU A 212 32.87 10.92 -7.62
CA GLU A 212 33.62 12.18 -7.51
C GLU A 212 33.20 13.05 -6.30
N TRP A 213 32.09 12.73 -5.65
CA TRP A 213 31.58 13.43 -4.47
C TRP A 213 31.93 12.74 -3.14
N ASN A 214 32.77 11.70 -3.19
CA ASN A 214 33.16 10.89 -2.03
C ASN A 214 34.36 11.47 -1.28
#